data_AF-A0A661R236-F1
#
_entry.id   AF-A0A661R236-F1
#
_cell.length_a   1.000
_cell.length_b   1.000
_cell.length_c   1.000
_cell.angle_alpha   90.00
_cell.angle_beta   90.00
_cell.angle_gamma   90.00
#
_symmetry.space_group_name_H-M   'P 1'
#
loop_
_entity.id
_entity.type
_entity.pdbx_description
1 polymer ?
#
loop_
_entity_poly.entity_id
_entity_poly.type
_entity_poly.pdbx_seq_one_letter_code
_entity_poly.pdbx_strand_id
1 'polypeptide(L)' 'MDVHSPEQRSYNMSRIKGKNTKPELLVRKWLWSRGYRYRLHRKDLPGKPDIVFPRQKK' A
#
# COMPACT_ATOMS: atom_id res chain seq x y z
N MET A 1 2.61 6.06 26.99
CA MET A 1 3.41 7.30 26.99
C MET A 1 4.06 7.39 25.61
N ASP A 2 3.81 8.47 24.88
CA ASP A 2 4.41 8.67 23.54
C ASP A 2 5.92 8.85 23.73
N VAL A 3 6.72 8.11 22.95
CA VAL A 3 8.19 8.07 23.09
C VAL A 3 8.83 9.25 22.34
N HIS A 4 8.05 10.00 21.55
CA HIS A 4 8.52 11.07 20.69
C HIS A 4 7.94 12.43 21.10
N SER A 5 8.75 13.48 20.92
CA SER A 5 8.24 14.84 21.08
C SER A 5 7.17 15.15 20.02
N PRO A 6 6.22 16.07 20.28
CA PRO A 6 5.18 16.44 19.32
C PRO A 6 5.73 16.85 17.95
N GLU A 7 6.88 17.53 17.95
CA GLU A 7 7.61 17.98 16.76
C GLU A 7 8.19 16.80 15.97
N GLN A 8 8.83 15.84 16.66
CA GLN A 8 9.34 14.61 16.05
C GLN A 8 8.21 13.77 15.45
N ARG A 9 7.05 13.70 16.13
CA ARG A 9 5.87 13.01 15.60
C ARG A 9 5.35 13.69 14.33
N SER A 10 5.20 15.02 14.34
CA SER A 10 4.77 15.80 13.17
C SER A 10 5.71 15.60 11.98
N TYR A 11 7.02 15.64 12.25
CA TYR A 11 8.05 15.41 11.24
C TYR A 11 8.03 13.98 10.67
N ASN A 12 7.84 12.98 11.52
CA ASN A 12 7.75 11.59 11.07
C ASN A 12 6.47 11.36 10.25
N MET A 13 5.33 11.88 10.71
CA MET A 13 4.05 11.76 10.01
C MET A 13 4.06 12.47 8.66
N SER A 14 4.72 13.63 8.53
CA SER A 14 4.85 14.34 7.24
C SER A 14 5.67 13.58 6.20
N ARG A 15 6.55 12.67 6.64
CA ARG A 15 7.36 11.81 5.78
C ARG A 15 6.66 10.53 5.33
N ILE A 16 5.56 10.15 5.97
CA ILE A 16 4.77 8.97 5.59
C ILE A 16 3.97 9.33 4.33
N LYS A 17 4.49 8.93 3.17
CA LYS A 17 3.76 9.07 1.89
C LYS A 17 2.60 8.08 1.88
N GLY A 18 1.37 8.56 1.66
CA GLY A 18 0.16 7.73 1.64
C GLY A 18 0.03 6.74 0.47
N LYS A 19 1.07 6.56 -0.36
CA LYS A 19 1.12 5.64 -1.50
C LYS A 19 2.55 5.15 -1.74
N ASN A 20 2.70 3.93 -2.25
CA ASN A 20 3.99 3.30 -2.52
C ASN A 20 4.83 3.14 -1.25
N THR A 21 4.18 2.82 -0.15
CA THR A 21 4.87 2.48 1.09
C THR A 21 5.76 1.25 0.86
N LYS A 22 6.85 1.13 1.63
CA LYS A 22 7.73 -0.06 1.58
C LYS A 22 6.96 -1.39 1.64
N PRO A 23 5.95 -1.59 2.52
CA PRO A 23 5.15 -2.81 2.53
C PRO A 23 4.35 -3.01 1.24
N GLU A 24 3.71 -1.98 0.69
CA GLU A 24 3.01 -2.09 -0.61
C GLU A 24 3.96 -2.53 -1.73
N LEU A 25 5.15 -1.95 -1.81
CA LEU A 25 6.15 -2.29 -2.82
C LEU A 25 6.66 -3.73 -2.67
N LEU A 26 6.83 -4.21 -1.43
CA LEU A 26 7.22 -5.58 -1.15
C LEU A 26 6.15 -6.57 -1.63
N VAL A 27 4.89 -6.31 -1.29
CA VAL A 27 3.76 -7.13 -1.76
C VAL A 27 3.67 -7.12 -3.28
N ARG A 28 3.80 -5.95 -3.92
CA ARG A 28 3.82 -5.81 -5.39
C ARG A 28 4.91 -6.64 -6.05
N LYS A 29 6.13 -6.61 -5.50
CA LYS A 29 7.28 -7.39 -5.99
C LYS A 29 7.04 -8.89 -5.82
N TRP A 30 6.55 -9.30 -4.65
CA TRP A 30 6.26 -10.70 -4.34
C TRP A 30 5.13 -11.28 -5.21
N LEU A 31 4.10 -10.48 -5.48
CA LEU A 31 3.02 -10.90 -6.38
C LEU A 31 3.53 -11.08 -7.81
N TRP A 32 4.38 -10.16 -8.26
CA TRP A 32 4.97 -10.22 -9.60
C TRP A 32 5.93 -11.41 -9.74
N SER A 33 6.76 -11.69 -8.72
CA SER A 33 7.66 -12.85 -8.73
C SER A 33 6.92 -14.19 -8.72
N ARG A 34 5.71 -14.23 -8.15
CA ARG A 34 4.82 -15.40 -8.18
C ARG A 34 3.96 -15.51 -9.45
N GLY A 35 4.13 -14.60 -10.42
CA GLY A 35 3.37 -14.61 -11.68
C GLY A 35 1.93 -14.10 -11.56
N TYR A 36 1.54 -13.53 -10.41
CA TYR A 36 0.21 -12.96 -10.25
C TYR A 36 0.10 -11.62 -10.97
N ARG A 37 -0.91 -11.50 -11.84
CA ARG A 37 -1.28 -10.25 -12.49
C ARG A 37 -2.30 -9.51 -11.61
N TYR A 38 -1.88 -8.37 -11.07
CA TYR A 38 -2.74 -7.47 -10.29
C TYR A 38 -2.88 -6.13 -11.00
N ARG A 39 -3.96 -5.40 -10.67
CA ARG A 39 -4.20 -4.01 -11.04
C ARG A 39 -4.15 -3.16 -9.78
N LEU A 40 -3.60 -1.96 -9.91
CA LEU A 40 -3.53 -0.98 -8.82
C LEU A 40 -4.64 0.06 -8.97
N HIS A 41 -5.17 0.52 -7.84
CA HIS A 41 -6.12 1.64 -7.77
C HIS A 41 -7.33 1.53 -8.71
N ARG A 42 -8.05 0.41 -8.63
CA ARG A 42 -9.31 0.21 -9.35
C ARG A 42 -10.38 1.17 -8.79
N LYS A 43 -10.86 2.11 -9.61
CA LYS A 43 -11.91 3.08 -9.23
C LYS A 43 -13.32 2.54 -9.43
N ASP A 44 -13.43 1.45 -10.17
CA ASP A 44 -14.65 0.74 -10.54
C ASP A 44 -15.10 -0.30 -9.50
N LEU A 45 -14.47 -0.32 -8.31
CA LEU A 45 -14.89 -1.12 -7.17
C LEU A 45 -15.18 -0.25 -5.94
N PRO A 46 -16.22 -0.57 -5.16
CA PRO A 46 -16.50 0.13 -3.90
C PRO A 46 -15.32 -0.06 -2.95
N GLY A 47 -14.94 1.01 -2.23
CA GLY A 47 -13.86 0.98 -1.25
C GLY A 47 -12.44 1.24 -1.80
N LYS A 48 -12.29 1.52 -3.11
CA LYS A 48 -11.01 1.91 -3.75
C LYS A 48 -9.82 1.01 -3.32
N PRO A 49 -9.91 -0.31 -3.54
CA PRO A 49 -8.84 -1.23 -3.17
C PRO A 49 -7.51 -0.90 -3.88
N ASP A 50 -6.41 -0.94 -3.12
CA ASP A 50 -5.07 -0.62 -3.62
C ASP A 50 -4.51 -1.69 -4.56
N ILE A 51 -4.83 -2.97 -4.33
CA ILE A 51 -4.40 -4.11 -5.16
C ILE A 51 -5.63 -4.96 -5.47
N VAL A 52 -5.89 -5.18 -6.76
CA VAL A 52 -7.01 -6.00 -7.25
C VAL A 52 -6.49 -7.09 -8.17
N PHE A 53 -7.01 -8.31 -8.00
CA PHE A 53 -6.73 -9.44 -8.87
C PHE A 53 -7.93 -9.70 -9.79
N PRO A 54 -7.98 -9.11 -11.00
CA PRO A 54 -9.17 -9.21 -11.87
C PRO A 54 -9.41 -10.63 -12.41
N ARG A 55 -8.41 -11.51 -12.36
CA ARG A 55 -8.43 -12.83 -13.03
C ARG A 55 -8.27 -14.02 -12.09
N GLN A 56 -8.07 -13.78 -10.79
CA GLN A 56 -8.18 -14.85 -9.79
C GLN A 56 -9.65 -15.06 -9.48
N LYS A 57 -10.30 -15.91 -10.28
CA LYS A 57 -11.46 -16.66 -9.81
C LYS A 57 -10.92 -17.77 -8.91
N LYS A 58 -11.32 -17.75 -7.65
CA LYS A 58 -11.40 -18.99 -6.88
C LYS A 58 -12.66 -19.73 -7.32
#